data_AF-A0A2E2ZCQ3-F1
#
_entry.id   AF-A0A2E2ZCQ3-F1
#
_cell.length_a   1.000
_cell.length_b   1.000
_cell.length_c   1.000
_cell.angle_alpha   90.00
_cell.angle_beta   90.00
_cell.angle_gamma   90.00
#
_symmetry.space_group_name_H-M   'P 1'
#
loop_
_entity.id
_entity.type
_entity.pdbx_description
1 polymer ?
#
loop_
_entity_poly.entity_id
_entity_poly.type
_entity_poly.pdbx_seq_one_letter_code
_entity_poly.pdbx_strand_id
1 'polypeptide(L)'
;MRQKLNFILKFGYKYLREFSRKEFSVKKQHKKLWKKVSKMDLGNPVITALIGLVIFYIGLKTFSGGMKSMGNMEHLSFFLGNPLYMFFGGIIMTLLWQSSSLSTTAIIALVASGALPLPAAIACVLGANIGTTGTIWLAGLFVSDGIPKGDTLRIAMAHTGMNLLMAIMLLPFVGHIAKYLNKF
;
A
#
# COMPACT_ATOMS: atom_id res chain seq x y z
N MET A 1 54.14 -42.73 3.81
CA MET A 1 53.06 -42.18 4.66
C MET A 1 53.23 -40.68 5.00
N ARG A 2 54.42 -40.22 5.44
CA ARG A 2 54.67 -38.81 5.83
C ARG A 2 54.48 -37.74 4.73
N GLN A 3 54.79 -38.04 3.47
CA GLN A 3 54.63 -37.06 2.38
C GLN A 3 53.16 -36.75 2.06
N LYS A 4 52.27 -37.75 2.10
CA LYS A 4 50.81 -37.54 1.95
C LYS A 4 50.26 -36.66 3.09
N LEU A 5 50.74 -36.87 4.31
CA LEU A 5 50.33 -36.07 5.47
C LEU A 5 50.75 -34.60 5.33
N ASN A 6 51.99 -34.34 4.91
CA ASN A 6 52.47 -32.97 4.65
C ASN A 6 51.71 -32.28 3.51
N PHE A 7 51.32 -33.00 2.47
CA PHE A 7 50.53 -32.46 1.37
C PHE A 7 49.12 -32.05 1.84
N ILE A 8 48.45 -32.91 2.61
CA ILE A 8 47.10 -32.64 3.15
C ILE A 8 47.14 -31.44 4.11
N LEU A 9 48.13 -31.36 4.99
CA LEU A 9 48.29 -30.22 5.91
C LEU A 9 48.54 -28.91 5.16
N LYS A 10 49.41 -28.91 4.14
CA LYS A 10 49.72 -27.71 3.35
C LYS A 10 48.52 -27.27 2.51
N PHE A 11 47.74 -28.21 1.97
CA PHE A 11 46.52 -27.93 1.22
C PHE A 11 45.41 -27.39 2.14
N GLY A 12 45.15 -28.06 3.26
CA GLY A 12 44.17 -27.62 4.25
C GLY A 12 44.48 -26.23 4.82
N TYR A 13 45.75 -25.95 5.11
CA TYR A 13 46.19 -24.64 5.56
C TYR A 13 46.02 -23.55 4.49
N LYS A 14 46.30 -23.85 3.22
CA LYS A 14 46.06 -22.92 2.10
C LYS A 14 44.56 -22.62 1.95
N TYR A 15 43.71 -23.65 2.06
CA TYR A 15 42.26 -23.51 1.95
C TYR A 15 41.67 -22.68 3.09
N LEU A 16 42.04 -22.96 4.34
CA LEU A 16 41.63 -22.18 5.52
C LEU A 16 42.07 -20.71 5.41
N ARG A 17 43.27 -20.46 4.90
CA ARG A 17 43.80 -19.10 4.71
C ARG A 17 43.08 -18.34 3.59
N GLU A 18 42.64 -19.01 2.52
CA GLU A 18 41.82 -18.40 1.46
C GLU A 18 40.40 -18.14 1.93
N PHE A 19 39.79 -19.07 2.68
CA PHE A 19 38.46 -18.91 3.27
C PHE A 19 38.43 -17.73 4.26
N SER A 20 39.39 -17.67 5.19
CA SER A 20 39.53 -16.56 6.14
C SER A 20 39.71 -15.21 5.44
N ARG A 21 40.49 -15.15 4.34
CA ARG A 21 40.64 -13.93 3.54
C ARG A 21 39.35 -13.49 2.86
N LYS A 22 38.59 -14.44 2.28
CA LYS A 22 37.28 -14.14 1.68
C LYS A 22 36.30 -13.62 2.73
N GLU A 23 36.22 -14.27 3.88
CA GLU A 23 35.34 -13.85 4.99
C GLU A 23 35.70 -12.45 5.51
N PHE A 24 36.99 -12.15 5.68
CA PHE A 24 37.45 -10.83 6.09
C PHE A 24 37.15 -9.75 5.03
N SER A 25 37.31 -10.07 3.74
CA SER A 25 36.97 -9.18 2.63
C SER A 25 35.48 -8.86 2.58
N VAL A 26 34.61 -9.87 2.77
CA VAL A 26 33.15 -9.70 2.84
C VAL A 26 32.76 -8.84 4.04
N LYS A 27 33.30 -9.11 5.23
CA LYS A 27 33.04 -8.29 6.43
C LYS A 27 33.47 -6.84 6.24
N LYS A 28 34.62 -6.61 5.59
CA LYS A 28 35.12 -5.25 5.26
C LYS A 28 34.21 -4.54 4.25
N GLN A 29 33.73 -5.25 3.23
CA GLN A 29 32.81 -4.72 2.23
C GLN A 29 31.44 -4.39 2.84
N HIS A 30 30.90 -5.25 3.69
CA HIS A 30 29.66 -5.01 4.43
C HIS A 30 29.77 -3.78 5.34
N LYS A 31 30.89 -3.64 6.07
CA LYS A 31 31.17 -2.46 6.91
C LYS A 31 31.31 -1.18 6.08
N LYS A 32 31.88 -1.27 4.87
CA LYS A 32 32.00 -0.14 3.93
C LYS A 32 30.64 0.29 3.38
N LEU A 33 29.79 -0.66 3.02
CA LEU A 33 28.41 -0.41 2.59
C LEU A 33 27.59 0.23 3.71
N TRP A 34 27.66 -0.30 4.93
CA TRP A 34 27.00 0.29 6.11
C TRP A 34 27.43 1.72 6.38
N LYS A 35 28.75 2.02 6.32
CA LYS A 35 29.24 3.40 6.41
C LYS A 35 28.77 4.30 5.28
N LYS A 36 28.54 3.77 4.08
CA LYS A 36 28.07 4.54 2.92
C LYS A 36 26.57 4.83 3.03
N VAL A 37 25.76 3.85 3.43
CA VAL A 37 24.31 4.00 3.68
C VAL A 37 24.04 4.93 4.86
N SER A 38 24.80 4.80 5.95
CA SER A 38 24.70 5.68 7.12
C SER A 38 25.13 7.13 6.84
N LYS A 39 25.88 7.37 5.76
CA LYS A 39 26.29 8.70 5.29
C LYS A 39 25.41 9.23 4.16
N MET A 40 24.48 8.43 3.64
CA MET A 40 23.46 8.98 2.76
C MET A 40 22.62 9.92 3.62
N ASP A 41 22.40 11.12 3.12
CA ASP A 41 21.49 12.05 3.74
C ASP A 41 20.06 11.52 3.56
N LEU A 42 19.64 10.64 4.47
CA LEU A 42 18.29 10.09 4.54
C LEU A 42 17.24 11.20 4.81
N GLY A 43 17.69 12.43 5.05
CA GLY A 43 16.87 13.63 5.09
C GLY A 43 16.50 14.18 3.69
N ASN A 44 17.10 13.68 2.60
CA ASN A 44 16.66 14.08 1.27
C ASN A 44 15.26 13.48 0.98
N PRO A 45 14.22 14.33 0.79
CA PRO A 45 12.85 13.86 0.62
C PRO A 45 12.68 12.88 -0.56
N VAL A 46 13.52 12.98 -1.60
CA VAL A 46 13.49 12.07 -2.75
C VAL A 46 13.94 10.67 -2.36
N ILE A 47 14.99 10.54 -1.54
CA ILE A 47 15.50 9.24 -1.09
C ILE A 47 14.50 8.59 -0.12
N THR A 48 13.94 9.38 0.80
CA THR A 48 12.90 8.91 1.73
C THR A 48 11.65 8.43 0.98
N ALA A 49 11.21 9.17 -0.05
CA ALA A 49 10.08 8.78 -0.88
C ALA A 49 10.34 7.47 -1.65
N LEU A 50 11.54 7.30 -2.22
CA LEU A 50 11.92 6.06 -2.91
C LEU A 50 11.95 4.85 -1.97
N ILE A 51 12.51 5.01 -0.76
CA ILE A 51 12.51 3.96 0.26
C ILE A 51 11.06 3.61 0.68
N GLY A 52 10.23 4.64 0.90
CA GLY A 52 8.81 4.47 1.22
C GLY A 52 8.05 3.72 0.13
N LEU A 53 8.31 4.03 -1.15
CA LEU A 53 7.69 3.34 -2.28
C LEU A 53 8.07 1.86 -2.34
N VAL A 54 9.34 1.52 -2.08
CA VAL A 54 9.79 0.12 -2.02
C VAL A 54 9.11 -0.65 -0.90
N ILE A 55 9.03 -0.06 0.31
CA ILE A 55 8.36 -0.68 1.46
C ILE A 55 6.86 -0.85 1.17
N PHE A 56 6.23 0.17 0.59
CA PHE A 56 4.82 0.13 0.20
C PHE A 56 4.54 -0.99 -0.80
N TYR A 57 5.37 -1.12 -1.85
CA TYR A 57 5.24 -2.21 -2.82
C TYR A 57 5.37 -3.61 -2.20
N ILE A 58 6.31 -3.79 -1.26
CA ILE A 58 6.44 -5.06 -0.52
C ILE A 58 5.18 -5.33 0.31
N GLY A 59 4.68 -4.31 1.04
CA GLY A 59 3.45 -4.41 1.82
C GLY A 59 2.25 -4.80 0.96
N LEU A 60 2.10 -4.18 -0.20
CA LEU A 60 1.04 -4.50 -1.17
C LEU A 60 1.14 -5.92 -1.71
N LYS A 61 2.35 -6.38 -2.03
CA LYS A 61 2.57 -7.76 -2.51
C LYS A 61 2.17 -8.77 -1.44
N THR A 62 2.57 -8.54 -0.19
CA THR A 62 2.21 -9.38 0.95
C THR A 62 0.71 -9.34 1.23
N PHE A 63 0.09 -8.15 1.16
CA PHE A 63 -1.35 -7.97 1.34
C PHE A 63 -2.16 -8.68 0.26
N SER A 64 -1.78 -8.52 -1.01
CA SER A 64 -2.40 -9.23 -2.13
C SER A 64 -2.25 -10.75 -2.01
N GLY A 65 -1.08 -11.23 -1.59
CA GLY A 65 -0.85 -12.65 -1.29
C GLY A 65 -1.75 -13.18 -0.18
N GLY A 66 -1.89 -12.43 0.92
CA GLY A 66 -2.81 -12.75 2.02
C GLY A 66 -4.26 -12.78 1.56
N MET A 67 -4.69 -11.81 0.75
CA MET A 67 -6.05 -11.74 0.24
C MET A 67 -6.36 -12.89 -0.75
N LYS A 68 -5.39 -13.28 -1.59
CA LYS A 68 -5.50 -14.49 -2.43
C LYS A 68 -5.60 -15.76 -1.60
N SER A 69 -4.86 -15.84 -0.49
CA SER A 69 -4.97 -16.97 0.46
C SER A 69 -6.30 -17.01 1.20
N MET A 70 -6.95 -15.86 1.42
CA MET A 70 -8.31 -15.75 1.95
C MET A 70 -9.41 -15.96 0.88
N GLY A 71 -9.05 -15.89 -0.40
CA GLY A 71 -9.96 -16.00 -1.55
C GLY A 71 -10.64 -17.37 -1.72
N ASN A 72 -10.31 -18.37 -0.89
CA ASN A 72 -11.07 -19.61 -0.77
C ASN A 72 -12.37 -19.47 0.05
N MET A 73 -12.66 -18.27 0.57
CA MET A 73 -13.93 -17.95 1.20
C MET A 73 -14.84 -17.27 0.16
N GLU A 74 -15.86 -17.98 -0.35
CA GLU A 74 -16.83 -17.48 -1.33
C GLU A 74 -17.42 -16.10 -0.96
N HIS A 75 -17.60 -15.84 0.34
CA HIS A 75 -18.12 -14.58 0.86
C HIS A 75 -17.24 -13.36 0.54
N LEU A 76 -15.91 -13.53 0.50
CA LEU A 76 -14.98 -12.42 0.26
C LEU A 76 -14.96 -12.03 -1.23
N SER A 77 -15.04 -13.03 -2.11
CA SER A 77 -15.13 -12.84 -3.56
C SER A 77 -16.45 -12.16 -3.96
N PHE A 78 -17.56 -12.48 -3.28
CA PHE A 78 -18.83 -11.78 -3.46
C PHE A 78 -18.76 -10.30 -3.01
N PHE A 79 -18.09 -10.04 -1.89
CA PHE A 79 -17.93 -8.68 -1.37
C PHE A 79 -17.04 -7.82 -2.28
N LEU A 80 -15.89 -8.35 -2.70
CA LEU A 80 -14.94 -7.65 -3.59
C LEU A 80 -15.46 -7.51 -5.03
N GLY A 81 -16.35 -8.41 -5.46
CA GLY A 81 -16.92 -8.41 -6.81
C GLY A 81 -18.08 -7.43 -7.00
N ASN A 82 -18.73 -6.99 -5.92
CA ASN A 82 -19.89 -6.10 -6.01
C ASN A 82 -19.49 -4.62 -5.87
N PRO A 83 -19.71 -3.78 -6.89
CA PRO A 83 -19.40 -2.36 -6.83
C PRO A 83 -20.09 -1.61 -5.67
N LEU A 84 -21.32 -1.99 -5.29
CA LEU A 84 -22.02 -1.34 -4.18
C LEU A 84 -21.36 -1.63 -2.83
N TYR A 85 -20.95 -2.88 -2.58
CA TYR A 85 -20.24 -3.20 -1.34
C TYR A 85 -18.89 -2.50 -1.26
N MET A 86 -18.18 -2.43 -2.39
CA MET A 86 -16.91 -1.72 -2.44
C MET A 86 -17.05 -0.20 -2.32
N PHE A 87 -18.16 0.39 -2.77
CA PHE A 87 -18.48 1.79 -2.49
C PHE A 87 -18.58 2.07 -0.98
N PHE A 88 -19.38 1.28 -0.24
CA PHE A 88 -19.45 1.42 1.22
C PHE A 88 -18.11 1.09 1.90
N GLY A 89 -17.38 0.09 1.40
CA GLY A 89 -16.04 -0.25 1.86
C GLY A 89 -15.07 0.93 1.72
N GLY A 90 -15.12 1.67 0.61
CA GLY A 90 -14.31 2.87 0.38
C GLY A 90 -14.62 4.02 1.34
N ILE A 91 -15.90 4.23 1.68
CA ILE A 91 -16.34 5.20 2.69
C ILE A 91 -15.69 4.86 4.04
N ILE A 92 -15.87 3.62 4.50
CA ILE A 92 -15.34 3.16 5.80
C ILE A 92 -13.82 3.23 5.82
N MET A 93 -13.15 2.73 4.78
CA MET A 93 -11.69 2.77 4.67
C MET A 93 -11.15 4.19 4.82
N THR A 94 -11.78 5.15 4.15
CA THR A 94 -11.31 6.54 4.17
C THR A 94 -11.64 7.24 5.48
N LEU A 95 -12.74 6.90 6.14
CA LEU A 95 -13.03 7.38 7.49
C LEU A 95 -11.99 6.89 8.52
N LEU A 96 -11.53 5.64 8.36
CA LEU A 96 -10.51 5.07 9.24
C LEU A 96 -9.13 5.70 9.02
N TRP A 97 -8.73 5.89 7.76
CA TRP A 97 -7.39 6.39 7.45
C TRP A 97 -7.28 7.92 7.39
N GLN A 98 -8.39 8.61 7.10
CA GLN A 98 -8.50 10.06 6.85
C GLN A 98 -7.57 10.65 5.77
N SER A 99 -6.72 9.83 5.15
CA SER A 99 -5.77 10.26 4.11
C SER A 99 -6.26 9.81 2.74
N SER A 100 -6.69 10.77 1.92
CA SER A 100 -7.18 10.54 0.56
C SER A 100 -6.10 10.00 -0.38
N SER A 101 -4.85 10.46 -0.23
CA SER A 101 -3.70 9.95 -0.99
C SER A 101 -3.43 8.48 -0.67
N LEU A 102 -3.65 8.07 0.57
CA LEU A 102 -3.38 6.70 1.00
C LEU A 102 -4.49 5.74 0.55
N SER A 103 -5.76 6.16 0.65
CA SER A 103 -6.90 5.42 0.12
C SER A 103 -6.76 5.15 -1.38
N THR A 104 -6.48 6.19 -2.17
CA THR A 104 -6.34 6.07 -3.63
C THR A 104 -5.16 5.19 -4.03
N THR A 105 -4.00 5.37 -3.40
CA THR A 105 -2.81 4.55 -3.69
C THR A 105 -3.07 3.07 -3.36
N ALA A 106 -3.75 2.78 -2.25
CA ALA A 106 -4.12 1.42 -1.89
C ALA A 106 -5.09 0.80 -2.92
N ILE A 107 -6.13 1.52 -3.35
CA ILE A 107 -7.08 1.02 -4.35
C ILE A 107 -6.37 0.70 -5.68
N ILE A 108 -5.51 1.60 -6.18
CA ILE A 108 -4.74 1.39 -7.41
C ILE A 108 -3.89 0.12 -7.30
N ALA A 109 -3.25 -0.08 -6.15
CA ALA A 109 -2.41 -1.25 -5.94
C ALA A 109 -3.20 -2.57 -5.86
N LEU A 110 -4.41 -2.54 -5.32
CA LEU A 110 -5.28 -3.72 -5.28
C LEU A 110 -5.72 -4.14 -6.68
N VAL A 111 -6.06 -3.16 -7.52
CA VAL A 111 -6.32 -3.39 -8.95
C VAL A 111 -5.08 -3.96 -9.64
N ALA A 112 -3.91 -3.33 -9.45
CA ALA A 112 -2.65 -3.76 -10.08
C ALA A 112 -2.26 -5.20 -9.69
N SER A 113 -2.64 -5.66 -8.50
CA SER A 113 -2.38 -7.03 -8.03
C SER A 113 -3.39 -8.09 -8.52
N GLY A 114 -4.48 -7.63 -9.15
CA GLY A 114 -5.61 -8.45 -9.59
C GLY A 114 -6.55 -8.89 -8.47
N ALA A 115 -6.40 -8.34 -7.26
CA ALA A 115 -7.24 -8.70 -6.11
C ALA A 115 -8.60 -8.00 -6.13
N LEU A 116 -8.69 -6.82 -6.74
CA LEU A 116 -9.92 -6.03 -6.84
C LEU A 116 -10.27 -5.79 -8.32
N PRO A 117 -11.46 -6.20 -8.78
CA PRO A 117 -11.86 -5.97 -10.17
C PRO A 117 -12.09 -4.46 -10.42
N LEU A 118 -11.79 -4.02 -11.64
CA LEU A 118 -11.84 -2.61 -12.01
C LEU A 118 -13.18 -1.90 -11.73
N PRO A 119 -14.37 -2.50 -12.02
CA PRO A 119 -15.65 -1.88 -11.66
C PRO A 119 -15.77 -1.62 -10.15
N ALA A 120 -15.33 -2.59 -9.33
CA ALA A 120 -15.41 -2.48 -7.89
C ALA A 120 -14.41 -1.46 -7.33
N ALA A 121 -13.24 -1.33 -7.96
CA ALA A 121 -12.25 -0.30 -7.63
C ALA A 121 -12.77 1.12 -7.91
N ILE A 122 -13.41 1.36 -9.07
CA ILE A 122 -13.99 2.66 -9.39
C ILE A 122 -15.06 3.03 -8.34
N ALA A 123 -15.94 2.09 -8.00
CA ALA A 123 -16.93 2.32 -6.97
C ALA A 123 -16.31 2.57 -5.58
N CYS A 124 -15.22 1.86 -5.25
CA CYS A 124 -14.44 2.10 -4.03
C CYS A 124 -13.86 3.52 -3.98
N VAL A 125 -13.33 4.05 -5.09
CA VAL A 125 -12.83 5.44 -5.17
C VAL A 125 -13.96 6.45 -4.97
N LEU A 126 -15.12 6.23 -5.58
CA LEU A 126 -16.30 7.09 -5.38
C LEU A 126 -16.74 7.10 -3.92
N GLY A 127 -16.73 5.94 -3.27
CA GLY A 127 -17.00 5.82 -1.84
C GLY A 127 -15.96 6.51 -0.98
N ALA A 128 -14.67 6.34 -1.30
CA ALA A 128 -13.57 6.99 -0.60
C ALA A 128 -13.70 8.52 -0.63
N ASN A 129 -14.09 9.10 -1.77
CA ASN A 129 -14.33 10.55 -1.87
C ASN A 129 -15.45 11.02 -0.95
N ILE A 130 -16.55 10.26 -0.80
CA ILE A 130 -17.58 10.58 0.18
C ILE A 130 -17.04 10.46 1.61
N GLY A 131 -16.26 9.43 1.89
CA GLY A 131 -15.65 9.20 3.21
C GLY A 131 -14.83 10.40 3.70
N THR A 132 -14.11 11.11 2.82
CA THR A 132 -13.36 12.33 3.20
C THR A 132 -14.23 13.41 3.83
N THR A 133 -15.51 13.48 3.47
CA THR A 133 -16.44 14.49 3.99
C THR A 133 -16.92 14.15 5.40
N GLY A 134 -16.91 12.87 5.77
CA GLY A 134 -17.36 12.44 7.09
C GLY A 134 -16.45 12.90 8.22
N THR A 135 -15.19 13.27 7.95
CA THR A 135 -14.30 13.86 8.97
C THR A 135 -14.87 15.14 9.56
N ILE A 136 -15.51 15.99 8.75
CA ILE A 136 -16.12 17.24 9.23
C ILE A 136 -17.36 16.95 10.09
N TRP A 137 -18.14 15.94 9.71
CA TRP A 137 -19.30 15.50 10.47
C TRP A 137 -18.92 14.83 11.80
N LEU A 138 -17.88 13.99 11.80
CA LEU A 138 -17.33 13.38 13.00
C LEU A 138 -16.72 14.44 13.93
N ALA A 139 -15.98 15.41 13.38
CA ALA A 139 -15.46 16.52 14.16
C ALA A 139 -16.60 17.34 14.79
N GLY A 140 -17.69 17.60 14.04
CA GLY A 140 -18.90 18.19 14.60
C GLY A 140 -19.40 17.41 15.81
N LEU A 141 -19.64 16.10 15.65
CA LEU A 141 -20.27 15.25 16.67
C LEU A 141 -19.42 15.05 17.92
N PHE A 142 -18.10 14.92 17.78
CA PHE A 142 -17.20 14.61 18.89
C PHE A 142 -16.53 15.84 19.51
N VAL A 143 -16.43 16.95 18.78
CA VAL A 143 -15.71 18.17 19.23
C VAL A 143 -16.64 19.35 19.45
N SER A 144 -17.75 19.44 18.72
CA SER A 144 -18.81 20.44 18.95
C SER A 144 -20.02 19.76 19.58
N ASP A 145 -20.98 20.53 20.12
CA ASP A 145 -22.20 20.00 20.76
C ASP A 145 -23.18 19.36 19.73
N GLY A 146 -22.72 18.39 18.95
CA GLY A 146 -23.48 17.68 17.93
C GLY A 146 -23.22 18.17 16.50
N ILE A 147 -24.20 18.78 15.86
CA ILE A 147 -24.13 19.09 14.43
C ILE A 147 -23.21 20.31 14.20
N PRO A 148 -22.32 20.32 13.18
CA PRO A 148 -21.56 21.51 12.81
C PRO A 148 -22.47 22.74 12.64
N LYS A 149 -22.04 23.92 13.11
CA LYS A 149 -22.81 25.17 13.03
C LYS A 149 -22.04 26.25 12.25
N GLY A 150 -22.77 27.25 11.73
CA GLY A 150 -22.18 28.40 11.04
C GLY A 150 -21.46 28.04 9.73
N ASP A 151 -20.28 28.60 9.51
CA ASP A 151 -19.52 28.42 8.27
C ASP A 151 -19.03 26.98 8.07
N THR A 152 -18.68 26.28 9.15
CA THR A 152 -18.29 24.86 9.10
C THR A 152 -19.41 23.98 8.54
N LEU A 153 -20.68 24.28 8.88
CA LEU A 153 -21.83 23.56 8.33
C LEU A 153 -21.97 23.78 6.82
N ARG A 154 -21.77 25.01 6.36
CA ARG A 154 -21.87 25.35 4.93
C ARG A 154 -20.79 24.63 4.13
N ILE A 155 -19.57 24.59 4.65
CA ILE A 155 -18.44 23.87 4.05
C ILE A 155 -18.73 22.36 4.05
N ALA A 156 -19.21 21.80 5.16
CA ALA A 156 -19.56 20.39 5.28
C ALA A 156 -20.64 20.01 4.25
N MET A 157 -21.72 20.79 4.16
CA MET A 157 -22.81 20.53 3.22
C MET A 157 -22.39 20.70 1.78
N ALA A 158 -21.55 21.70 1.46
CA ALA A 158 -21.03 21.88 0.11
C ALA A 158 -20.14 20.71 -0.33
N HIS A 159 -19.21 20.27 0.52
CA HIS A 159 -18.32 19.14 0.22
C HIS A 159 -19.07 17.80 0.18
N THR A 160 -19.92 17.52 1.17
CA THR A 160 -20.77 16.31 1.16
C THR A 160 -21.72 16.32 -0.04
N GLY A 161 -22.34 17.45 -0.35
CA GLY A 161 -23.27 17.60 -1.47
C GLY A 161 -22.60 17.35 -2.84
N MET A 162 -21.43 17.94 -3.08
CA MET A 162 -20.71 17.75 -4.34
C MET A 162 -20.22 16.30 -4.51
N ASN A 163 -19.69 15.69 -3.44
CA ASN A 163 -19.26 14.28 -3.47
C ASN A 163 -20.43 13.30 -3.60
N LEU A 164 -21.58 13.61 -3.00
CA LEU A 164 -22.80 12.83 -3.15
C LEU A 164 -23.37 12.93 -4.57
N LEU A 165 -23.41 14.14 -5.15
CA LEU A 165 -23.80 14.34 -6.54
C LEU A 165 -22.90 13.53 -7.49
N MET A 166 -21.59 13.61 -7.30
CA MET A 166 -20.62 12.82 -8.05
C MET A 166 -20.92 11.33 -7.96
N ALA A 167 -21.14 10.80 -6.74
CA ALA A 167 -21.41 9.37 -6.55
C ALA A 167 -22.72 8.94 -7.19
N ILE A 168 -23.82 9.68 -7.01
CA ILE A 168 -25.13 9.36 -7.60
C ILE A 168 -25.06 9.38 -9.13
N MET A 169 -24.34 10.34 -9.70
CA MET A 169 -24.21 10.48 -11.14
C MET A 169 -23.32 9.38 -11.75
N LEU A 170 -22.25 8.97 -11.07
CA LEU A 170 -21.25 8.04 -11.61
C LEU A 170 -21.47 6.57 -11.25
N LEU A 171 -22.00 6.25 -10.06
CA LEU A 171 -22.29 4.87 -9.63
C LEU A 171 -23.06 4.03 -10.68
N PRO A 172 -24.16 4.50 -11.28
CA PRO A 172 -24.89 3.72 -12.29
C PRO A 172 -24.08 3.52 -13.59
N PHE A 173 -23.12 4.40 -13.86
CA PHE A 173 -22.24 4.32 -15.03
C PHE A 173 -20.97 3.50 -14.81
N VAL A 174 -20.65 3.09 -13.57
CA VAL A 174 -19.44 2.32 -13.25
C VAL A 174 -19.32 1.05 -14.10
N GLY A 175 -20.42 0.32 -14.29
CA GLY A 175 -20.43 -0.88 -15.12
C GLY A 175 -20.10 -0.61 -16.60
N HIS A 176 -20.56 0.53 -17.12
CA HIS A 176 -20.27 0.96 -18.49
C HIS A 176 -18.81 1.39 -18.63
N ILE A 177 -18.33 2.24 -17.73
CA ILE A 177 -16.94 2.72 -17.70
C ILE A 177 -15.96 1.55 -17.60
N ALA A 178 -16.25 0.59 -16.72
CA ALA A 178 -15.38 -0.56 -16.54
C ALA A 178 -15.33 -1.50 -17.76
N LYS A 179 -16.44 -1.65 -18.49
CA LYS A 179 -16.46 -2.40 -19.76
C LYS A 179 -15.60 -1.73 -20.84
N TYR A 180 -15.60 -0.40 -20.90
CA TYR A 180 -14.75 0.34 -21.83
C TYR A 180 -13.26 0.20 -21.50
N LEU A 181 -12.90 0.22 -20.21
CA LEU A 181 -11.51 0.11 -19.76
C LEU A 181 -10.93 -1.30 -19.87
N ASN A 182 -11.74 -2.36 -19.64
CA ASN A 182 -11.28 -3.76 -19.81
C ASN A 182 -10.98 -4.13 -21.28
N LYS A 183 -11.22 -3.22 -22.23
CA LYS A 183 -10.94 -3.43 -23.66
C LYS A 183 -9.50 -3.04 -24.05
N PHE A 184 -8.75 -2.42 -23.14
CA PHE A 184 -7.34 -2.04 -23.29
C PHE A 184 -6.46 -2.87 -22.36
#